data_AF-A0A8J3CAP8-F1
#
_entry.id   AF-A0A8J3CAP8-F1
#
_cell.length_a   1.000
_cell.length_b   1.000
_cell.length_c   1.000
_cell.angle_alpha   90.00
_cell.angle_beta   90.00
_cell.angle_gamma   90.00
#
_symmetry.space_group_name_H-M   'P 1'
#
loop_
_entity.id
_entity.type
_entity.pdbx_description
1 polymer ?
#
loop_
_entity_poly.entity_id
_entity_poly.type
_entity_poly.pdbx_seq_one_letter_code
_entity_poly.pdbx_strand_id
1 'polypeptide(L)' 'MSEFIELMVCEVCIHLLANGEYVDGTDAADKAGQGMAKRWQGYHLIPGSDDFGYCMSSCEGCGSSEHGNRFRAFADKF' A
#
# COMPACT_ATOMS: atom_id res chain seq x y z
N MET A 1 11.78 -20.50 -5.08
CA MET A 1 10.42 -20.23 -4.58
C MET A 1 10.37 -18.73 -4.37
N SER A 2 9.55 -18.00 -5.11
CA SER A 2 9.32 -16.58 -4.85
C SER A 2 8.62 -16.47 -3.50
N GLU A 3 9.29 -15.88 -2.52
CA GLU A 3 8.69 -15.59 -1.21
C GLU A 3 7.88 -14.31 -1.35
N PHE A 4 6.57 -14.46 -1.52
CA PHE A 4 5.64 -13.33 -1.47
C PHE A 4 5.43 -12.93 -0.01
N ILE A 5 5.64 -11.65 0.30
CA ILE A 5 5.30 -11.06 1.60
C ILE A 5 3.89 -10.50 1.47
N GLU A 6 2.95 -11.00 2.28
CA GLU A 6 1.61 -10.43 2.37
C GLU A 6 1.63 -9.13 3.17
N LEU A 7 0.98 -8.11 2.64
CA LEU A 7 0.89 -6.77 3.21
C LEU A 7 -0.55 -6.34 3.42
N MET A 8 -0.78 -5.63 4.51
CA MET A 8 -1.97 -4.89 4.83
C MET A 8 -1.76 -3.41 4.53
N VAL A 9 -2.20 -2.99 3.34
CA VAL A 9 -1.99 -1.63 2.83
C VAL A 9 -3.25 -0.79 2.94
N CYS A 10 -3.13 0.53 2.93
CA CYS A 10 -4.28 1.42 3.03
C CYS A 10 -4.94 1.67 1.68
N GLU A 11 -6.12 2.29 1.71
CA GLU A 11 -6.89 2.66 0.52
C GLU A 11 -6.06 3.45 -0.51
N VAL A 12 -5.29 4.44 -0.05
CA VAL A 12 -4.41 5.22 -0.94
C VAL A 12 -3.38 4.34 -1.65
N CYS A 13 -2.75 3.42 -0.89
CA CYS A 13 -1.73 2.53 -1.43
C CYS A 13 -2.32 1.56 -2.45
N ILE A 14 -3.48 0.96 -2.17
CA ILE A 14 -4.07 0.00 -3.11
C ILE A 14 -4.50 0.67 -4.42
N HIS A 15 -5.03 1.90 -4.37
CA HIS A 15 -5.38 2.66 -5.57
C HIS A 15 -4.13 3.05 -6.37
N LEU A 16 -3.06 3.48 -5.71
CA LEU A 16 -1.77 3.73 -6.37
C LEU A 16 -1.21 2.46 -7.02
N LEU A 17 -1.32 1.31 -6.36
CA LEU A 17 -0.83 0.04 -6.91
C LEU A 17 -1.68 -0.46 -8.08
N ALA A 18 -3.00 -0.26 -8.03
CA ALA A 18 -3.93 -0.74 -9.06
C ALA A 18 -3.99 0.19 -10.29
N ASN A 19 -4.02 1.50 -10.06
CA ASN A 19 -4.33 2.51 -11.08
C ASN A 19 -3.22 3.54 -11.28
N GLY A 20 -2.21 3.58 -10.39
CA GLY A 20 -1.15 4.60 -10.45
C GLY A 20 -1.59 5.99 -9.97
N GLU A 21 -2.83 6.15 -9.54
CA GLU A 21 -3.41 7.43 -9.16
C GLU A 21 -4.34 7.31 -7.94
N TYR A 22 -4.43 8.38 -7.16
CA TYR A 22 -5.39 8.56 -6.08
C TYR A 22 -5.67 10.05 -5.93
N VAL A 23 -6.95 10.46 -6.06
CA VAL A 23 -7.35 11.87 -6.10
C VAL A 23 -8.41 12.13 -5.04
N ASP A 24 -8.00 12.73 -3.93
CA ASP A 24 -8.89 13.17 -2.85
C ASP A 24 -8.76 14.68 -2.55
N GLY A 25 -7.98 15.41 -3.37
CA GLY A 25 -7.71 16.84 -3.18
C GLY A 25 -6.62 17.15 -2.14
N THR A 26 -5.90 16.13 -1.65
CA THR A 26 -4.79 16.27 -0.69
C THR A 26 -3.46 15.75 -1.27
N ASP A 27 -2.39 15.76 -0.46
CA ASP A 27 -1.08 15.20 -0.80
C ASP A 27 -0.93 13.72 -0.37
N ALA A 28 -2.03 13.02 -0.07
CA ALA A 28 -2.02 11.64 0.40
C ALA A 28 -1.33 10.67 -0.58
N ALA A 29 -1.58 10.84 -1.88
CA ALA A 29 -0.98 10.04 -2.95
C ALA A 29 0.56 10.16 -2.96
N ASP A 30 1.07 11.39 -2.89
CA ASP A 30 2.51 11.67 -2.89
C ASP A 30 3.19 11.10 -1.64
N LYS A 31 2.59 11.33 -0.46
CA LYS A 31 3.09 10.79 0.81
C LYS A 31 3.09 9.26 0.81
N ALA A 32 2.03 8.64 0.31
CA ALA A 32 1.93 7.19 0.24
C ALA A 32 2.96 6.61 -0.73
N GLY A 33 3.11 7.22 -1.92
CA GLY A 33 4.11 6.83 -2.92
C GLY A 33 5.54 6.91 -2.39
N GLN A 34 5.91 8.03 -1.76
CA GLN A 34 7.23 8.19 -1.13
C GLN A 34 7.47 7.18 0.00
N GLY A 35 6.46 6.93 0.84
CA GLY A 35 6.52 5.94 1.90
C GLY A 35 6.74 4.52 1.37
N MET A 36 6.00 4.14 0.32
CA MET A 36 6.16 2.85 -0.34
C MET A 36 7.54 2.72 -0.99
N ALA A 37 7.98 3.71 -1.75
CA ALA A 37 9.28 3.69 -2.43
C ALA A 37 10.45 3.57 -1.43
N LYS A 38 10.34 4.22 -0.27
CA LYS A 38 11.36 4.15 0.80
C LYS A 38 11.39 2.78 1.49
N ARG A 39 10.23 2.16 1.73
CA ARG A 39 10.12 0.88 2.45
C ARG A 39 10.40 -0.33 1.58
N TRP A 40 9.87 -0.30 0.36
CA TRP A 40 9.80 -1.46 -0.54
C TRP A 40 10.75 -1.30 -1.73
N GLN A 41 11.82 -0.52 -1.57
CA GLN A 41 12.88 -0.44 -2.56
C GLN A 41 13.43 -1.86 -2.82
N GLY A 42 13.46 -2.29 -4.07
CA GLY A 42 13.89 -3.65 -4.41
C GLY A 42 12.76 -4.69 -4.44
N TYR A 43 11.50 -4.27 -4.25
CA TYR A 43 10.33 -5.12 -4.33
C TYR A 43 9.34 -4.62 -5.38
N HIS A 44 8.67 -5.55 -6.04
CA HIS A 44 7.50 -5.29 -6.85
C HIS A 44 6.26 -5.48 -5.98
N LEU A 45 5.50 -4.39 -5.79
CA LEU A 45 4.25 -4.42 -5.05
C LEU A 45 3.08 -4.74 -5.99
N ILE A 46 2.26 -5.71 -5.60
CA ILE A 46 1.14 -6.23 -6.39
C ILE A 46 -0.15 -6.02 -5.59
N PRO A 47 -1.18 -5.37 -6.14
CA PRO A 47 -2.46 -5.21 -5.45
C PRO A 47 -3.19 -6.56 -5.33
N GLY A 48 -3.79 -6.82 -4.16
CA GLY A 48 -4.74 -7.91 -3.94
C GLY A 48 -6.19 -7.41 -4.03
N SER A 49 -7.14 -8.32 -3.81
CA SER A 49 -8.59 -8.03 -3.88
C SER A 49 -9.34 -8.09 -2.55
N ASP A 50 -8.68 -8.52 -1.47
CA ASP A 50 -9.35 -8.69 -0.18
C ASP A 50 -9.36 -7.39 0.63
N ASP A 51 -10.52 -7.10 1.22
CA ASP A 51 -10.75 -6.00 2.16
C ASP A 51 -10.66 -6.54 3.60
N PHE A 52 -9.78 -5.97 4.40
CA PHE A 52 -9.60 -6.30 5.82
C PHE A 52 -10.40 -5.38 6.76
N GLY A 53 -11.09 -4.38 6.22
CA GLY A 53 -11.89 -3.39 6.93
C GLY A 53 -11.06 -2.25 7.51
N TYR A 54 -11.69 -1.48 8.39
CA TYR A 54 -11.09 -0.31 9.03
C TYR A 54 -10.04 -0.71 10.06
N CYS A 55 -8.82 -0.15 9.97
CA CYS A 55 -7.75 -0.39 10.92
C CYS A 55 -6.90 0.85 11.20
N MET A 56 -6.60 1.09 12.48
CA MET A 56 -5.79 2.23 12.94
C MET A 56 -4.28 1.92 13.04
N SER A 57 -3.86 0.67 12.76
CA SER A 57 -2.44 0.34 12.72
C SER A 57 -1.75 1.02 11.54
N SER A 58 -0.43 1.19 11.62
CA SER A 58 0.35 1.71 10.49
C SER A 58 0.19 0.81 9.26
N CYS A 59 -0.11 1.42 8.12
CA CYS A 59 -0.13 0.77 6.82
C CYS A 59 1.22 0.13 6.51
N GLU A 60 1.24 -1.15 6.12
CA GLU A 60 2.48 -1.87 5.83
C GLU A 60 3.11 -1.40 4.51
N GLY A 61 2.31 -0.84 3.60
CA GLY A 61 2.78 -0.21 2.36
C GLY A 61 3.54 1.09 2.61
N CYS A 62 2.83 2.16 2.98
CA CYS A 62 3.42 3.50 3.12
C CYS A 62 3.90 3.84 4.54
N GLY A 63 3.44 3.13 5.57
CA GLY A 63 3.72 3.44 6.98
C GLY A 63 2.78 4.45 7.64
N SER A 64 1.79 5.00 6.92
CA SER A 64 0.80 5.93 7.49
C SER A 64 -0.23 5.21 8.35
N SER A 65 -0.60 5.78 9.50
CA SER A 65 -1.69 5.30 10.36
C SER A 65 -3.05 5.94 10.03
N GLU A 66 -3.09 6.97 9.17
CA GLU A 66 -4.25 7.85 9.02
C GLU A 66 -5.27 7.35 7.98
N HIS A 67 -4.96 6.30 7.24
CA HIS A 67 -5.68 5.96 6.00
C HIS A 67 -6.74 4.84 6.18
N GLY A 68 -7.41 4.79 7.33
CA GLY A 68 -8.64 4.00 7.58
C GLY A 68 -8.63 2.54 7.10
N ASN A 69 -9.31 2.27 5.98
CA ASN A 69 -9.51 0.92 5.44
C ASN A 69 -8.20 0.26 5.02
N ARG A 70 -8.18 -1.07 5.09
CA ARG A 70 -7.03 -1.90 4.77
C ARG A 70 -7.37 -2.95 3.73
N PHE A 71 -6.42 -3.17 2.84
CA PHE A 71 -6.54 -4.06 1.70
C PHE A 71 -5.30 -4.95 1.62
N ARG A 72 -5.48 -6.14 1.06
CA ARG A 72 -4.35 -7.05 0.80
C ARG A 72 -3.51 -6.52 -0.36
N ALA A 73 -2.20 -6.59 -0.19
CA ALA A 73 -1.22 -6.48 -1.27
C ALA A 73 -0.11 -7.50 -1.04
N PHE A 74 0.75 -7.68 -2.04
CA PHE A 74 1.91 -8.57 -1.96
C PHE A 74 3.17 -7.82 -2.36
N ALA A 75 4.29 -8.13 -1.72
CA ALA A 75 5.61 -7.73 -2.17
C ALA A 75 6.37 -8.95 -2.69
N ASP A 76 6.88 -8.84 -3.92
CA ASP A 76 7.75 -9.84 -4.55
C ASP A 76 9.14 -9.25 -4.75
N LYS A 77 10.18 -9.99 -4.36
CA LYS A 77 11.57 -9.51 -4.44
C LYS A 77 12.17 -9.93 -5.77
N PHE A 78 12.72 -8.96 -6.51
CA PHE A 78 13.46 -9.21 -7.75
C PHE A 78 14.96 -9.40 -7.53
#